data_AF-R5B7X8-F1
#
_entry.id   AF-R5B7X8-F1
#
_cell.length_a   1.000
_cell.length_b   1.000
_cell.length_c   1.000
_cell.angle_alpha   90.00
_cell.angle_beta   90.00
_cell.angle_gamma   90.00
#
_symmetry.space_group_name_H-M   'P 1'
#
loop_
_entity.id
_entity.type
_entity.pdbx_description
1 polymer ?
#
loop_
_entity_poly.entity_id
_entity_poly.type
_entity_poly.pdbx_seq_one_letter_code
_entity_poly.pdbx_strand_id
1 'polypeptide(L)'
;MRIITEDQYRLAQKRVEDLLPLVDDSTPLDDPKAIELMMMSDIVIDYESEHFPIAKPSVAELIADGLKENHITQKQLAEELGISTTRVNDFVSGKSEPNLKTAGHICRFLKIRPAAMLML
;
A
#
# COMPACT_ATOMS: atom_id res chain seq x y z
N MET A 1 -23.85 8.93 -3.72
CA MET A 1 -23.15 7.68 -3.40
C MET A 1 -23.98 6.55 -3.97
N ARG A 2 -23.43 5.80 -4.94
CA ARG A 2 -24.13 4.66 -5.54
C ARG A 2 -23.91 3.48 -4.60
N ILE A 3 -24.98 2.90 -4.05
CA ILE A 3 -24.85 1.68 -3.25
C ILE A 3 -24.68 0.51 -4.22
N ILE A 4 -23.55 -0.18 -4.15
CA ILE A 4 -23.24 -1.37 -4.94
C ILE A 4 -23.48 -2.59 -4.06
N THR A 5 -24.28 -3.54 -4.53
CA THR A 5 -24.52 -4.77 -3.78
C THR A 5 -23.39 -5.77 -4.00
N GLU A 6 -23.24 -6.74 -3.08
CA GLU A 6 -22.24 -7.81 -3.24
C GLU A 6 -22.44 -8.60 -4.55
N ASP A 7 -23.69 -8.84 -4.97
CA ASP A 7 -23.98 -9.52 -6.24
C ASP A 7 -23.53 -8.69 -7.46
N GLN A 8 -23.73 -7.37 -7.43
CA GLN A 8 -23.27 -6.46 -8.49
C GLN A 8 -21.74 -6.42 -8.55
N TYR A 9 -21.09 -6.39 -7.39
CA TYR A 9 -19.64 -6.47 -7.26
C TYR A 9 -19.10 -7.79 -7.83
N ARG A 10 -19.64 -8.94 -7.43
CA ARG A 10 -19.20 -10.27 -7.92
C ARG A 10 -19.38 -10.41 -9.43
N LEU A 11 -20.47 -9.88 -9.98
CA LEU A 11 -20.70 -9.87 -11.43
C LEU A 11 -19.68 -9.00 -12.15
N ALA A 12 -19.43 -7.78 -11.65
CA ALA A 12 -18.46 -6.86 -12.23
C ALA A 12 -17.04 -7.42 -12.17
N GLN A 13 -16.64 -7.99 -11.03
CA GLN A 13 -15.34 -8.64 -10.85
C GLN A 13 -15.12 -9.76 -11.87
N LYS A 14 -16.10 -10.66 -12.03
CA LYS A 14 -16.03 -11.72 -13.05
C LYS A 14 -15.89 -11.14 -14.46
N ARG A 15 -16.57 -10.03 -14.77
CA ARG A 15 -16.44 -9.39 -16.08
C ARG A 15 -15.10 -8.71 -16.30
N VAL A 16 -14.50 -8.12 -15.27
CA VAL A 16 -13.12 -7.65 -15.33
C VAL A 16 -12.19 -8.81 -15.70
N GLU A 17 -12.30 -9.95 -15.03
CA GLU A 17 -11.48 -11.14 -15.33
C GLU A 17 -11.68 -11.66 -16.77
N ASP A 18 -12.91 -11.66 -17.28
CA ASP A 18 -13.21 -12.07 -18.65
C ASP A 18 -12.64 -11.09 -19.71
N LEU A 19 -12.58 -9.79 -19.40
CA LEU A 19 -12.18 -8.73 -20.32
C LEU A 19 -10.67 -8.48 -20.34
N LEU A 20 -9.97 -8.71 -19.22
CA LEU A 20 -8.51 -8.48 -19.10
C LEU A 20 -7.67 -9.17 -20.20
N PRO A 21 -7.96 -10.41 -20.65
CA PRO A 21 -7.22 -11.04 -21.75
C PRO A 21 -7.53 -10.46 -23.14
N LEU A 22 -8.56 -9.63 -23.27
CA LEU A 22 -9.09 -9.13 -24.54
C LEU A 22 -8.73 -7.65 -24.81
N VAL A 23 -8.10 -6.99 -23.85
CA VAL A 23 -7.69 -5.58 -23.88
C VAL A 23 -6.22 -5.50 -23.48
N ASP A 24 -5.44 -4.75 -24.24
CA ASP A 24 -4.02 -4.49 -24.00
C ASP A 24 -3.67 -3.02 -24.21
N ASP A 25 -2.40 -2.66 -24.01
CA ASP A 25 -1.89 -1.28 -24.14
C ASP A 25 -2.04 -0.69 -25.56
N SER A 26 -2.31 -1.53 -26.57
CA SER A 26 -2.55 -1.09 -27.95
C SER A 26 -4.03 -0.93 -28.30
N THR A 27 -4.92 -1.38 -27.41
CA THR A 27 -6.36 -1.33 -27.62
C THR A 27 -6.85 0.13 -27.52
N PRO A 28 -7.57 0.65 -28.54
CA PRO A 28 -8.13 1.99 -28.49
C PRO A 28 -9.07 2.18 -27.31
N LEU A 29 -9.02 3.35 -26.67
CA LEU A 29 -9.88 3.66 -25.51
C LEU A 29 -11.37 3.73 -25.86
N ASP A 30 -11.71 3.91 -27.14
CA ASP A 30 -13.06 3.87 -27.66
C ASP A 30 -13.50 2.46 -28.11
N ASP A 31 -12.64 1.45 -27.99
CA ASP A 31 -13.05 0.05 -28.19
C ASP A 31 -14.12 -0.32 -27.14
N PRO A 32 -15.25 -0.93 -27.55
CA PRO A 32 -16.32 -1.28 -26.62
C PRO A 32 -15.87 -2.12 -25.42
N LYS A 33 -14.88 -3.02 -25.58
CA LYS A 33 -14.34 -3.87 -24.51
C LYS A 33 -13.49 -3.07 -23.53
N ALA A 34 -12.74 -2.07 -24.03
CA ALA A 34 -11.97 -1.17 -23.18
C ALA A 34 -12.90 -0.28 -22.34
N ILE A 35 -13.97 0.25 -22.96
CA ILE A 35 -15.01 1.00 -22.25
C ILE A 35 -15.70 0.13 -21.20
N GLU A 36 -16.11 -1.10 -21.56
CA GLU A 36 -16.76 -2.01 -20.62
C GLU A 36 -15.85 -2.39 -19.45
N LEU A 37 -14.57 -2.67 -19.72
CA LEU A 37 -13.58 -2.97 -18.69
C LEU A 37 -13.44 -1.81 -17.70
N MET A 38 -13.39 -0.58 -18.19
CA MET A 38 -13.33 0.62 -17.36
C MET A 38 -14.57 0.74 -16.47
N MET A 39 -15.78 0.59 -17.05
CA MET A 39 -17.04 0.67 -16.31
C MET A 39 -17.17 -0.42 -15.24
N MET A 40 -16.76 -1.66 -15.53
CA MET A 40 -16.80 -2.75 -14.56
C MET A 40 -15.75 -2.55 -13.46
N SER A 41 -14.57 -2.03 -13.81
CA SER A 41 -13.51 -1.68 -12.86
C SER A 41 -13.98 -0.59 -11.89
N ASP A 42 -14.69 0.43 -12.36
CA ASP A 42 -15.24 1.48 -11.50
C ASP A 42 -16.21 0.90 -10.44
N ILE A 43 -17.05 -0.06 -10.82
CA ILE A 43 -17.97 -0.74 -9.89
C ILE A 43 -17.19 -1.54 -8.83
N VAL A 44 -16.14 -2.25 -9.25
CA VAL A 44 -15.28 -3.02 -8.34
C VAL A 44 -14.57 -2.07 -7.37
N ILE A 45 -13.95 -0.99 -7.87
CA ILE A 45 -13.23 0.01 -7.08
C ILE A 45 -14.15 0.66 -6.05
N ASP A 46 -15.34 1.12 -6.47
CA ASP A 46 -16.29 1.76 -5.56
C ASP A 46 -16.66 0.81 -4.40
N TYR A 47 -16.97 -0.45 -4.69
CA TYR A 47 -17.32 -1.45 -3.67
C TYR A 47 -16.14 -1.78 -2.74
N GLU A 48 -14.95 -2.03 -3.30
CA GLU A 48 -13.75 -2.37 -2.53
C GLU A 48 -13.28 -1.20 -1.66
N SER A 49 -13.40 0.03 -2.12
CA SER A 49 -13.02 1.21 -1.34
C SER A 49 -13.81 1.33 -0.03
N GLU A 50 -15.08 0.89 -0.02
CA GLU A 50 -15.95 0.90 1.15
C GLU A 50 -15.81 -0.36 2.02
N HIS A 51 -15.66 -1.54 1.40
CA HIS A 51 -15.72 -2.83 2.11
C HIS A 51 -14.34 -3.46 2.38
N PHE A 52 -13.35 -3.16 1.55
CA PHE A 52 -11.99 -3.70 1.61
C PHE A 52 -10.93 -2.59 1.47
N PRO A 53 -10.98 -1.53 2.29
CA PRO A 53 -10.08 -0.41 2.15
C PRO A 53 -8.63 -0.86 2.34
N ILE A 54 -7.76 -0.49 1.39
CA ILE A 54 -6.31 -0.66 1.55
C ILE A 54 -5.86 0.35 2.59
N ALA A 55 -5.70 -0.11 3.83
CA ALA A 55 -5.19 0.73 4.91
C ALA A 55 -3.76 1.18 4.59
N LYS A 56 -3.47 2.46 4.87
CA LYS A 56 -2.08 2.92 4.84
C LYS A 56 -1.28 2.15 5.89
N PRO A 57 -0.07 1.65 5.56
CA PRO A 57 0.77 1.00 6.54
C PRO A 57 1.10 1.98 7.66
N SER A 58 1.11 1.49 8.88
CA SER A 58 1.61 2.21 10.05
C SER A 58 3.11 2.50 9.93
N VAL A 59 3.59 3.46 10.72
CA VAL A 59 5.03 3.72 10.85
C VAL A 59 5.80 2.46 11.26
N ALA A 60 5.21 1.63 12.14
CA ALA A 60 5.81 0.38 12.58
C ALA A 60 5.97 -0.62 11.44
N GLU A 61 4.92 -0.82 10.64
CA GLU A 61 4.94 -1.70 9.47
C GLU A 61 5.95 -1.22 8.43
N LEU A 62 5.99 0.09 8.15
CA LEU A 62 6.98 0.67 7.22
C LEU A 62 8.42 0.40 7.67
N ILE A 63 8.70 0.49 8.97
CA ILE A 63 10.03 0.18 9.51
C ILE A 63 10.31 -1.32 9.44
N ALA A 64 9.33 -2.16 9.79
CA ALA A 64 9.46 -3.63 9.75
C ALA A 64 9.72 -4.13 8.31
N ASP A 65 8.94 -3.65 7.35
CA ASP A 65 9.07 -3.98 5.94
C ASP A 65 10.38 -3.42 5.38
N GLY A 66 10.73 -2.17 5.70
CA GLY A 66 12.00 -1.58 5.32
C GLY A 66 13.21 -2.38 5.83
N LEU A 67 13.16 -2.88 7.06
CA LEU A 67 14.21 -3.77 7.60
C LEU A 67 14.29 -5.08 6.80
N LYS A 68 13.14 -5.71 6.53
CA LYS A 68 13.06 -6.98 5.80
C LYS A 68 13.54 -6.86 4.36
N GLU A 69 13.05 -5.86 3.63
CA GLU A 69 13.36 -5.61 2.22
C GLU A 69 14.82 -5.24 1.99
N ASN A 70 15.44 -4.53 2.94
CA ASN A 70 16.86 -4.16 2.86
C ASN A 70 17.79 -5.19 3.51
N HIS A 71 17.26 -6.30 4.05
CA HIS A 71 18.01 -7.30 4.81
C HIS A 71 18.83 -6.70 5.97
N ILE A 72 18.27 -5.70 6.65
CA ILE A 72 18.88 -5.00 7.78
C ILE A 72 18.28 -5.53 9.08
N THR A 73 19.13 -5.79 10.06
CA THR A 73 18.68 -6.18 11.40
C THR A 73 18.33 -4.96 12.25
N GLN A 74 17.44 -5.12 13.23
CA GLN A 74 17.15 -4.06 14.22
C GLN A 74 18.42 -3.59 14.95
N LYS A 75 19.42 -4.47 15.12
CA LYS A 75 20.71 -4.13 15.71
C LYS A 75 21.50 -3.15 14.86
N GLN A 76 21.61 -3.41 13.56
CA GLN A 76 22.29 -2.51 12.62
C GLN A 76 21.58 -1.16 12.52
N LEU A 77 20.24 -1.15 12.51
CA LEU A 77 19.49 0.10 12.55
C LEU A 77 19.74 0.88 13.86
N ALA A 78 19.83 0.19 15.00
CA ALA A 78 20.13 0.82 16.28
C ALA A 78 21.53 1.46 16.30
N GLU A 79 22.52 0.75 15.77
CA GLU A 79 23.90 1.24 15.59
C GLU A 79 23.93 2.50 14.69
N GLU A 80 23.25 2.47 13.56
CA GLU A 80 23.15 3.61 12.63
C GLU A 80 22.46 4.84 13.27
N LEU A 81 21.39 4.60 14.04
CA LEU A 81 20.64 5.67 14.68
C LEU A 81 21.30 6.19 15.96
N GLY A 82 22.32 5.50 16.47
CA GLY A 82 22.95 5.81 17.76
C GLY A 82 21.99 5.66 18.95
N ILE A 83 21.06 4.70 18.88
CA ILE A 83 20.07 4.44 19.95
C ILE A 83 20.12 2.96 20.37
N SER A 84 19.41 2.61 21.45
CA SER A 84 19.36 1.22 21.90
C SER A 84 18.53 0.34 20.96
N THR A 85 18.88 -0.94 20.87
CA THR A 85 18.09 -1.95 20.15
C THR A 85 16.67 -2.07 20.70
N THR A 86 16.50 -1.90 22.02
CA THR A 86 15.17 -1.81 22.65
C THR A 86 14.33 -0.66 22.09
N ARG A 87 14.94 0.50 21.85
CA ARG A 87 14.23 1.65 21.28
C ARG A 87 13.82 1.40 19.83
N VAL A 88 14.66 0.74 19.04
CA VAL A 88 14.28 0.28 17.69
C VAL A 88 13.13 -0.72 17.77
N ASN A 89 13.18 -1.68 18.67
CA ASN A 89 12.09 -2.64 18.86
C ASN A 89 10.77 -1.95 19.25
N ASP A 90 10.81 -0.92 20.10
CA ASP A 90 9.62 -0.11 20.42
C ASP A 90 9.01 0.53 19.15
N PHE A 91 9.83 0.90 18.15
CA PHE A 91 9.35 1.40 16.86
C PHE A 91 8.75 0.29 15.99
N VAL A 92 9.47 -0.83 15.82
CA VAL A 92 9.02 -1.96 14.98
C VAL A 92 7.74 -2.61 15.53
N SER A 93 7.58 -2.65 16.85
CA SER A 93 6.37 -3.17 17.51
C SER A 93 5.22 -2.17 17.58
N GLY A 94 5.42 -0.92 17.16
CA GLY A 94 4.40 0.14 17.24
C GLY A 94 4.13 0.66 18.65
N LYS A 95 4.95 0.29 19.64
CA LYS A 95 4.82 0.79 21.02
C LYS A 95 5.19 2.27 21.15
N SER A 96 6.03 2.79 20.28
CA SER A 96 6.29 4.23 20.17
C SER A 96 6.66 4.60 18.74
N GLU A 97 6.48 5.86 18.37
CA GLU A 97 6.94 6.38 17.08
C GLU A 97 8.29 7.11 17.22
N PRO A 98 9.13 7.09 16.17
CA PRO A 98 10.30 7.95 16.09
C PRO A 98 9.87 9.42 15.97
N ASN A 99 10.64 10.34 16.56
CA ASN A 99 10.47 11.77 16.27
C ASN A 99 10.87 12.08 14.81
N LEU A 100 10.47 13.24 14.30
CA LEU A 100 10.71 13.64 12.90
C LEU A 100 12.17 13.52 12.44
N LYS A 101 13.13 13.86 13.30
CA LYS A 101 14.56 13.76 13.00
C LYS A 101 14.98 12.30 12.82
N THR A 102 14.57 11.43 13.76
CA THR A 102 14.84 9.99 13.70
C THR A 102 14.12 9.33 12.52
N ALA A 103 12.85 9.69 12.27
CA ALA A 103 12.08 9.20 11.13
C ALA A 103 12.75 9.53 9.79
N GLY A 104 13.29 10.76 9.66
CA GLY A 104 14.07 11.16 8.48
C GLY A 104 15.37 10.36 8.29
N HIS A 105 16.05 9.98 9.38
CA HIS A 105 17.21 9.07 9.32
C HIS A 105 16.79 7.67 8.87
N ILE A 106 15.76 7.11 9.50
CA ILE A 106 15.19 5.80 9.15
C ILE A 106 14.83 5.75 7.66
N CYS A 107 14.17 6.80 7.15
CA CYS A 107 13.80 6.88 5.73
C CYS A 107 15.01 6.79 4.80
N ARG A 108 16.10 7.52 5.11
CA ARG A 108 17.32 7.47 4.28
C ARG A 108 18.00 6.11 4.35
N PHE A 109 18.11 5.54 5.55
CA PHE A 109 18.83 4.29 5.75
C PHE A 109 18.10 3.07 5.20
N LEU A 110 16.78 3.00 5.43
CA LEU A 110 15.91 1.91 4.94
C LEU A 110 15.30 2.20 3.57
N LYS A 111 15.67 3.31 2.92
CA LYS A 111 15.17 3.73 1.59
C LYS A 111 13.63 3.86 1.53
N ILE A 112 13.01 4.26 2.64
CA ILE A 112 11.58 4.52 2.73
C ILE A 112 11.30 5.93 2.23
N ARG A 113 10.30 6.09 1.35
CA ARG A 113 9.86 7.42 0.90
C ARG A 113 9.30 8.22 2.09
N PRO A 114 9.78 9.45 2.35
CA PRO A 114 9.32 10.23 3.49
C PRO A 114 7.80 10.47 3.54
N ALA A 115 7.15 10.62 2.38
CA ALA A 115 5.69 10.78 2.32
C ALA A 115 4.94 9.58 2.96
N ALA A 116 5.40 8.35 2.70
CA ALA A 116 4.82 7.16 3.31
C ALA A 116 4.96 7.17 4.83
N MET A 117 6.15 7.52 5.35
CA MET A 117 6.45 7.59 6.78
C MET A 117 5.66 8.67 7.51
N LEU A 118 5.42 9.82 6.85
CA LEU A 118 4.72 10.96 7.44
C LEU A 118 3.21 10.91 7.22
N MET A 119 2.70 9.83 6.60
CA MET A 119 1.30 9.64 6.23
C MET A 119 0.73 10.76 5.34
N LEU A 120 1.61 11.48 4.62
CA LEU A 120 1.29 12.58 3.71
C LEU A 120 0.91 12.07 2.31
#